data_AF-A0A2M7U2Z0-F1
#
_entry.id   AF-A0A2M7U2Z0-F1
#
_cell.length_a   1.000
_cell.length_b   1.000
_cell.length_c   1.000
_cell.angle_alpha   90.00
_cell.angle_beta   90.00
_cell.angle_gamma   90.00
#
_symmetry.space_group_name_H-M   'P 1'
#
loop_
_entity.id
_entity.type
_entity.pdbx_description
1 polymer ?
#
loop_
_entity_poly.entity_id
_entity_poly.type
_entity_poly.pdbx_seq_one_letter_code
_entity_poly.pdbx_strand_id
1 'polypeptide(L)' 'MFFVQNLWRDEAFSVVMSGQSVGNIIQSTAADFNPPLYYLILHYWMLIFGSSEIAIRSLSLLFYTLTIFVIF' A
#
# COMPACT_ATOMS: atom_id res chain seq x y z
N MET A 1 15.94 6.16 11.44
CA MET A 1 14.51 6.14 11.84
C MET A 1 13.65 6.08 10.57
N PHE A 2 13.65 4.95 9.86
CA PHE A 2 13.06 4.85 8.49
C PHE A 2 11.53 4.69 8.48
N PHE A 3 10.93 4.27 9.59
CA PHE A 3 9.50 3.96 9.70
C PHE A 3 8.65 5.07 10.33
N VAL A 4 9.26 6.17 10.76
CA VAL A 4 8.58 7.27 11.48
C VAL A 4 8.90 8.62 10.83
N GLN A 5 9.31 8.57 9.56
CA GLN A 5 9.53 9.76 8.72
C GLN A 5 8.30 9.96 7.85
N ASN A 6 7.96 11.23 7.61
CA ASN A 6 6.87 11.62 6.73
C ASN A 6 6.86 10.82 5.43
N LEU A 7 5.64 10.48 5.00
CA LEU A 7 5.41 9.77 3.75
C LEU A 7 5.97 10.57 2.57
N TRP A 8 6.62 9.86 1.66
CA TRP A 8 6.95 10.42 0.35
C TRP A 8 5.68 10.62 -0.46
N ARG A 9 5.74 11.43 -1.53
CA ARG A 9 4.56 11.83 -2.30
C ARG A 9 3.79 10.62 -2.85
N ASP A 10 4.50 9.64 -3.36
CA ASP A 10 4.00 8.39 -3.91
C ASP A 10 3.41 7.45 -2.83
N GLU A 11 4.07 7.36 -1.67
CA GLU A 11 3.53 6.65 -0.51
C GLU A 11 2.22 7.29 -0.02
N ALA A 12 2.20 8.61 0.12
CA ALA A 12 1.01 9.36 0.54
C ALA A 12 -0.14 9.18 -0.46
N PHE A 13 0.15 9.23 -1.77
CA PHE A 13 -0.84 8.96 -2.80
C PHE A 13 -1.43 7.54 -2.67
N SER A 14 -0.57 6.56 -2.42
CA SER A 14 -0.99 5.16 -2.25
C SER A 14 -1.89 4.98 -1.03
N VAL A 15 -1.58 5.65 0.08
CA VAL A 15 -2.41 5.64 1.30
C VAL A 15 -3.76 6.30 1.06
N VAL A 16 -3.77 7.46 0.39
CA VAL A 16 -5.03 8.18 0.07
C VAL A 16 -5.90 7.35 -0.86
N MET A 17 -5.32 6.71 -1.89
CA MET A 17 -6.05 5.84 -2.80
C MET A 17 -6.62 4.63 -2.06
N SER A 18 -5.78 3.93 -1.30
CA SER A 18 -6.18 2.75 -0.52
C SER A 18 -7.12 3.07 0.65
N GLY A 19 -7.27 4.32 1.06
CA GLY A 19 -8.25 4.75 2.05
C GLY A 19 -9.69 4.83 1.50
N GLN A 20 -9.87 4.76 0.18
CA GLN A 20 -11.20 4.81 -0.44
C GLN A 20 -11.92 3.46 -0.34
N SER A 21 -13.23 3.46 -0.67
CA SER A 21 -13.98 2.20 -0.80
C SER A 21 -13.42 1.35 -1.94
N VAL A 22 -13.51 0.02 -1.83
CA VAL A 22 -13.02 -0.92 -2.85
C VAL A 22 -13.55 -0.60 -4.26
N GLY A 23 -14.82 -0.23 -4.37
CA GLY A 23 -15.42 0.17 -5.65
C GLY A 23 -14.77 1.43 -6.22
N ASN A 24 -14.51 2.44 -5.39
CA ASN A 24 -13.85 3.67 -5.80
C ASN A 24 -12.37 3.45 -6.13
N ILE A 25 -11.68 2.54 -5.43
CA ILE A 25 -10.30 2.15 -5.77
C ILE A 25 -10.28 1.60 -7.19
N ILE A 26 -11.16 0.64 -7.49
CA ILE A 26 -11.22 0.03 -8.82
C ILE A 26 -11.58 1.07 -9.89
N GLN A 27 -12.57 1.93 -9.63
CA GLN A 27 -13.00 2.95 -10.59
C GLN A 27 -11.93 4.02 -10.82
N SER A 28 -11.29 4.52 -9.77
CA SER A 28 -10.23 5.53 -9.86
C SER A 28 -9.01 4.95 -10.55
N THR A 29 -8.67 3.70 -10.21
CA THR A 29 -7.51 3.02 -10.80
C THR A 29 -7.76 2.60 -12.25
N ALA A 30 -9.01 2.36 -12.65
CA ALA A 30 -9.37 2.10 -14.04
C ALA A 30 -9.19 3.32 -14.95
N ALA A 31 -9.18 4.53 -14.38
CA ALA A 31 -8.86 5.77 -15.08
C ALA A 31 -7.36 6.12 -15.02
N ASP A 32 -6.59 5.42 -14.18
CA ASP A 32 -5.14 5.60 -13.98
C ASP A 32 -4.34 4.51 -14.72
N PHE A 33 -3.02 4.71 -14.83
CA PHE A 33 -2.12 3.72 -15.46
C PHE A 33 -1.68 2.60 -14.50
N ASN A 34 -1.91 2.77 -13.19
CA ASN A 34 -1.49 1.80 -12.19
C ASN A 34 -2.53 0.69 -12.08
N PRO A 35 -2.14 -0.59 -11.87
CA PRO A 35 -3.11 -1.64 -11.59
C PRO A 35 -3.64 -1.58 -10.14
N PRO A 36 -4.91 -1.94 -9.89
CA PRO A 36 -5.56 -1.77 -8.58
C PRO A 36 -5.06 -2.73 -7.50
N LEU A 37 -4.36 -3.80 -7.89
CA LEU A 37 -4.01 -4.90 -7.00
C LEU A 37 -3.26 -4.43 -5.74
N TYR A 38 -2.27 -3.56 -5.91
CA TYR A 38 -1.51 -3.02 -4.79
C TYR A 38 -2.38 -2.20 -3.84
N TYR A 39 -3.23 -1.32 -4.38
CA TYR A 39 -4.12 -0.49 -3.57
C TYR A 39 -5.16 -1.30 -2.81
N LEU A 40 -5.65 -2.39 -3.40
CA LEU A 40 -6.58 -3.33 -2.76
C LEU A 40 -5.91 -4.07 -1.60
N ILE A 41 -4.71 -4.59 -1.80
CA ILE A 41 -3.96 -5.26 -0.72
C ILE A 41 -3.69 -4.27 0.41
N LEU A 42 -3.22 -3.07 0.08
CA LEU A 42 -2.94 -2.03 1.07
C LEU A 42 -4.21 -1.56 1.81
N HIS A 43 -5.38 -1.52 1.13
CA HIS A 43 -6.67 -1.22 1.77
C HIS A 43 -6.98 -2.21 2.90
N TYR A 44 -6.92 -3.52 2.61
CA TYR A 44 -7.16 -4.54 3.63
C TYR A 44 -6.06 -4.59 4.69
N TRP A 45 -4.81 -4.30 4.31
CA TRP A 45 -3.72 -4.21 5.27
C TRP A 45 -3.93 -3.07 6.28
N MET A 46 -4.31 -1.88 5.81
CA MET A 46 -4.61 -0.75 6.67
C MET A 46 -5.87 -0.98 7.53
N LEU A 47 -6.85 -1.75 7.05
CA LEU A 47 -8.00 -2.16 7.86
C LEU A 47 -7.60 -3.04 9.05
N ILE A 48 -6.57 -3.89 8.89
CA ILE A 48 -6.13 -4.83 9.93
C ILE A 48 -5.11 -4.20 10.88
N PHE A 49 -4.11 -3.49 10.34
CA PHE A 49 -2.96 -2.97 11.10
C PHE A 49 -3.01 -1.46 11.36
N GLY A 50 -4.00 -0.76 10.78
CA GLY A 50 -4.16 0.68 10.87
C GLY A 50 -3.38 1.45 9.79
N SER A 51 -3.52 2.78 9.80
CA SER A 51 -2.94 3.71 8.83
C SER A 51 -1.64 4.39 9.31
N SER A 52 -0.95 3.80 10.28
CA SER A 52 0.35 4.32 10.74
C SER A 52 1.44 4.11 9.67
N GLU A 53 2.45 4.99 9.66
CA GLU A 53 3.59 4.89 8.72
C GLU A 53 4.29 3.53 8.80
N ILE A 54 4.42 2.99 10.02
CA ILE A 54 5.00 1.67 10.27
C ILE A 54 4.14 0.57 9.61
N ALA A 55 2.81 0.63 9.78
CA ALA A 55 1.90 -0.35 9.21
C ALA A 55 1.90 -0.30 7.67
N ILE A 56 1.94 0.88 7.07
CA ILE A 56 1.97 1.02 5.60
C ILE A 56 3.29 0.46 5.03
N ARG A 57 4.43 0.81 5.63
CA ARG A 57 5.74 0.37 5.15
C ARG A 57 6.04 -1.10 5.45
N SER A 58 5.41 -1.70 6.46
CA SER A 58 5.60 -3.13 6.77
C SER A 58 5.08 -4.04 5.67
N LEU A 59 4.04 -3.63 4.92
CA LEU A 59 3.56 -4.37 3.75
C LEU A 59 4.64 -4.48 2.67
N SER A 60 5.29 -3.37 2.32
CA SER A 60 6.37 -3.34 1.34
C SER A 60 7.57 -4.18 1.80
N LEU A 61 7.90 -4.12 3.10
CA LEU A 61 8.96 -4.94 3.69
C LEU A 61 8.64 -6.44 3.61
N LEU A 62 7.38 -6.81 3.82
CA LEU A 62 6.92 -8.19 3.72
C LEU A 62 7.09 -8.73 2.29
N PHE A 63 6.67 -7.98 1.26
CA PHE A 63 6.86 -8.40 -0.13
C PHE A 63 8.33 -8.49 -0.53
N TYR A 64 9.16 -7.54 -0.06
CA TYR A 64 10.60 -7.60 -0.26
C TYR A 64 11.20 -8.87 0.34
N THR A 65 10.83 -9.19 1.58
CA THR A 65 11.32 -10.38 2.29
C THR A 65 10.86 -11.68 1.62
N LEU A 66 9.58 -11.76 1.23
CA LEU A 66 9.05 -12.90 0.47
C LEU A 66 9.78 -13.10 -0.85
N THR A 67 10.15 -12.02 -1.54
CA THR A 67 10.87 -12.09 -2.82
C THR A 67 12.23 -12.78 -2.65
N ILE A 68 12.92 -12.56 -1.52
CA ILE A 68 14.18 -13.25 -1.20
C ILE A 68 13.93 -14.77 -1.13
N PHE A 69 12.91 -15.22 -0.42
CA PHE A 69 12.59 -16.65 -0.27
C PHE A 69 12.05 -17.31 -1.55
N VAL A 70 11.44 -16.55 -2.46
CA VAL A 70 10.91 -17.08 -3.72
C VAL A 70 12.03 -17.26 -4.75
N ILE A 71 13.05 -16.40 -4.72
CA ILE A 71 14.14 -16.42 -5.69
C ILE A 71 15.26 -17.38 -5.29
N PHE A 72 15.56 -17.51 -4.00
CA PHE A 72 16.63 -18.35 -3.47
C PHE A 72 16.09 -19.64 -2.86
#